data_AF-E3M9E4-F1
#
_entry.id   AF-E3M9E4-F1
#
_cell.length_a   1.000
_cell.length_b   1.000
_cell.length_c   1.000
_cell.angle_alpha   90.00
_cell.angle_beta   90.00
_cell.angle_gamma   90.00
#
_symmetry.space_group_name_H-M   'P 1'
#
loop_
_entity.id
_entity.type
_entity.pdbx_description
1 polymer ?
#
loop_
_entity_poly.entity_id
_entity_poly.type
_entity_poly.pdbx_seq_one_letter_code
_entity_poly.pdbx_strand_id
1 'polypeptide(L)'
;MPTIMPTSDLDQYGFYDDEWIHIQDYYESYNNFSMEHEETPIYPILRHFYRFSCFMMMIYMFYIILIIVALLFYYDQIETIAAILPITTYCISIVVSPVFNIILISLAVQRFLLYFYEDSERFLNLKSIYWSFLVVFLYLSFAILHISVYIKEYSFEKFKFEFEKFFASSTDAIKNSLLFYFLVYISLILEFLAFISVVVYIPMFISIRKLLYLPSLAQSQPQKYMMYQIIFIFIGKLFMLIVLGIWFYWVSLDSILPYFMITNMSTVYMTPLIIQMTYMFCNKRNTQLVIYYLSLRFVIDKLRRLLRKTNTVQPIISTNFVYSHG
;
A
#
# COMPACT_ATOMS: atom_id res chain seq x y z
N MET A 1 28.57 -26.52 -1.37
CA MET A 1 27.79 -27.18 -2.44
C MET A 1 26.32 -26.84 -2.24
N PRO A 2 25.68 -26.11 -3.15
CA PRO A 2 24.25 -25.84 -3.04
C PRO A 2 23.49 -27.08 -3.53
N THR A 3 22.70 -27.68 -2.65
CA THR A 3 21.74 -28.74 -2.96
C THR A 3 20.65 -28.18 -3.86
N ILE A 4 20.73 -28.52 -5.14
CA ILE A 4 19.68 -28.30 -6.13
C ILE A 4 18.56 -29.28 -5.80
N MET A 5 17.36 -28.78 -5.48
CA MET A 5 16.18 -29.62 -5.32
C MET A 5 15.87 -30.32 -6.66
N PRO A 6 15.56 -31.63 -6.65
CA PRO A 6 15.22 -32.37 -7.86
C PRO A 6 13.94 -31.81 -8.49
N THR A 7 13.93 -31.68 -9.81
CA THR A 7 12.81 -31.17 -10.61
C THR A 7 11.52 -32.00 -10.49
N SER A 8 11.56 -33.20 -9.91
CA SER A 8 10.40 -34.09 -9.74
C SER A 8 9.44 -33.67 -8.63
N ASP A 9 9.86 -32.85 -7.67
CA ASP A 9 8.98 -32.42 -6.55
C ASP A 9 8.07 -31.24 -6.93
N LEU A 10 8.36 -30.58 -8.07
CA LEU A 10 7.55 -29.47 -8.60
C LEU A 10 6.33 -29.97 -9.39
N ASP A 11 6.38 -31.18 -9.94
CA ASP A 11 5.31 -31.74 -10.77
C ASP A 11 4.16 -32.33 -9.95
N GLN A 12 4.33 -32.52 -8.63
CA GLN A 12 3.25 -32.98 -7.74
C GLN A 12 2.23 -31.87 -7.41
N TYR A 13 2.55 -30.62 -7.69
CA TYR A 13 1.62 -29.49 -7.57
C TYR A 13 1.12 -29.15 -8.97
N GLY A 14 0.00 -29.74 -9.38
CA GLY A 14 -0.66 -29.48 -10.67
C GLY A 14 -0.66 -27.98 -10.98
N PHE A 15 0.19 -27.57 -11.92
CA PHE A 15 0.48 -26.18 -12.26
C PHE A 15 0.01 -25.85 -13.69
N TYR A 16 -0.92 -26.63 -14.24
CA TYR A 16 -1.53 -26.31 -15.51
C TYR A 16 -3.03 -26.26 -15.33
N ASP A 17 -3.55 -25.14 -15.83
CA ASP A 17 -4.93 -24.65 -15.78
C ASP A 17 -5.24 -23.79 -14.56
N ASP A 18 -5.86 -22.64 -14.84
CA ASP A 18 -6.29 -21.59 -13.91
C ASP A 18 -5.34 -20.41 -13.66
N GLU A 19 -4.95 -19.76 -14.75
CA GLU A 19 -4.25 -18.45 -14.79
C GLU A 19 -5.09 -17.26 -14.27
N TRP A 20 -6.25 -17.50 -13.63
CA TRP A 20 -7.19 -16.46 -13.16
C TRP A 20 -7.53 -16.51 -11.65
N ILE A 21 -6.97 -17.44 -10.87
CA ILE A 21 -7.39 -17.71 -9.47
C ILE A 21 -6.87 -16.68 -8.42
N HIS A 22 -5.91 -15.82 -8.74
CA HIS A 22 -5.18 -15.08 -7.70
C HIS A 22 -5.94 -13.95 -6.96
N ILE A 23 -6.99 -13.37 -7.55
CA ILE A 23 -7.83 -12.40 -6.84
C ILE A 23 -8.91 -13.12 -6.00
N GLN A 24 -9.41 -14.24 -6.49
CA GLN A 24 -10.49 -15.00 -5.85
C GLN A 24 -10.03 -15.63 -4.52
N ASP A 25 -8.80 -16.14 -4.46
CA ASP A 25 -8.18 -16.66 -3.23
C ASP A 25 -8.07 -15.60 -2.11
N TYR A 26 -7.91 -14.33 -2.48
CA TYR A 26 -7.86 -13.22 -1.53
C TYR A 26 -9.24 -12.88 -0.96
N TYR A 27 -10.27 -12.88 -1.81
CA TYR A 27 -11.65 -12.67 -1.37
C TYR A 27 -12.17 -13.84 -0.52
N GLU A 28 -11.87 -15.08 -0.90
CA GLU A 28 -12.24 -16.26 -0.12
C GLU A 28 -11.48 -16.34 1.20
N SER A 29 -10.18 -16.05 1.23
CA SER A 29 -9.42 -16.06 2.49
C SER A 29 -9.78 -14.90 3.41
N TYR A 30 -10.02 -13.69 2.87
CA TYR A 30 -10.56 -12.58 3.67
C TYR A 30 -11.97 -12.89 4.17
N ASN A 31 -12.85 -13.48 3.35
CA ASN A 31 -14.18 -13.89 3.78
C ASN A 31 -14.12 -14.99 4.84
N ASN A 32 -13.24 -15.98 4.71
CA ASN A 32 -13.07 -17.04 5.68
C ASN A 32 -12.49 -16.49 7.01
N PHE A 33 -11.49 -15.60 6.94
CA PHE A 33 -10.98 -14.89 8.11
C PHE A 33 -12.05 -13.97 8.74
N SER A 34 -12.84 -13.29 7.92
CA SER A 34 -13.95 -12.43 8.31
C SER A 34 -15.06 -13.19 9.01
N MET A 35 -15.39 -14.40 8.57
CA MET A 35 -16.43 -15.23 9.18
C MET A 35 -15.97 -15.85 10.51
N GLU A 36 -14.68 -16.11 10.67
CA GLU A 36 -14.13 -16.66 11.92
C GLU A 36 -13.84 -15.56 12.98
N HIS A 37 -13.67 -14.29 12.57
CA HIS A 37 -13.24 -13.19 13.45
C HIS A 37 -14.20 -11.98 13.46
N GLU A 38 -15.44 -12.11 12.98
CA GLU A 38 -16.41 -11.01 12.89
C GLU A 38 -16.72 -10.39 14.27
N GLU A 39 -16.62 -11.20 15.33
CA GLU A 39 -16.84 -10.78 16.72
C GLU A 39 -15.60 -10.14 17.36
N THR A 40 -14.44 -10.13 16.68
CA THR A 40 -13.22 -9.57 17.26
C THR A 40 -13.22 -8.04 17.20
N PRO A 41 -12.79 -7.35 18.28
CA PRO A 41 -12.68 -5.88 18.31
C PRO A 41 -11.78 -5.27 17.21
N ILE A 42 -10.93 -6.08 16.60
CA ILE A 42 -9.94 -5.69 15.58
C ILE A 42 -10.56 -5.68 14.17
N TYR A 43 -11.59 -6.50 13.93
CA TYR A 43 -12.18 -6.71 12.61
C TYR A 43 -12.65 -5.41 11.90
N PRO A 44 -13.32 -4.45 12.57
CA PRO A 44 -13.76 -3.21 11.93
C PRO A 44 -12.62 -2.39 11.30
N ILE A 45 -11.46 -2.36 11.96
CA ILE A 45 -10.28 -1.63 11.48
C ILE A 45 -9.69 -2.30 10.24
N LEU A 46 -9.52 -3.62 10.29
CA LEU A 46 -8.97 -4.37 9.16
C LEU A 46 -9.89 -4.29 7.94
N ARG A 47 -11.20 -4.37 8.16
CA ARG A 47 -12.23 -4.20 7.13
C ARG A 47 -12.17 -2.83 6.47
N HIS A 48 -11.95 -1.77 7.26
CA HIS A 48 -11.81 -0.41 6.74
C HIS A 48 -10.58 -0.30 5.83
N PHE A 49 -9.43 -0.72 6.32
CA PHE A 49 -8.17 -0.74 5.56
C PHE A 49 -8.29 -1.54 4.27
N TYR A 50 -8.97 -2.69 4.32
CA TYR A 50 -9.23 -3.52 3.16
C TYR A 50 -10.06 -2.78 2.09
N ARG A 51 -11.24 -2.28 2.49
CA ARG A 51 -12.14 -1.55 1.58
C ARG A 51 -11.47 -0.34 0.96
N PHE A 52 -10.69 0.40 1.74
CA PHE A 52 -9.93 1.53 1.23
C PHE A 52 -8.85 1.10 0.23
N SER A 53 -8.13 0.00 0.49
CA SER A 53 -7.14 -0.52 -0.47
C SER A 53 -7.80 -0.86 -1.82
N CYS A 54 -8.98 -1.49 -1.82
CA CYS A 54 -9.72 -1.74 -3.05
C CYS A 54 -10.12 -0.45 -3.75
N PHE A 55 -10.61 0.54 -3.01
CA PHE A 55 -10.96 1.84 -3.55
C PHE A 55 -9.77 2.54 -4.22
N MET A 56 -8.61 2.55 -3.57
CA MET A 56 -7.39 3.13 -4.15
C MET A 56 -6.91 2.37 -5.39
N MET A 57 -7.00 1.04 -5.39
CA MET A 57 -6.68 0.24 -6.58
C MET A 57 -7.58 0.61 -7.77
N MET A 58 -8.88 0.82 -7.55
CA MET A 58 -9.78 1.30 -8.61
C MET A 58 -9.36 2.68 -9.14
N ILE A 59 -8.99 3.61 -8.26
CA ILE A 59 -8.48 4.94 -8.65
C ILE A 59 -7.20 4.80 -9.48
N TYR A 60 -6.25 3.98 -9.06
CA TYR A 60 -5.00 3.80 -9.79
C TYR A 60 -5.21 3.14 -11.15
N MET A 61 -6.11 2.15 -11.25
CA MET A 61 -6.48 1.56 -12.54
C MET A 61 -7.11 2.59 -13.46
N PHE A 62 -7.98 3.46 -12.94
CA PHE A 62 -8.54 4.56 -13.68
C PHE A 62 -7.47 5.54 -14.18
N TYR A 63 -6.51 5.92 -13.32
CA TYR A 63 -5.36 6.74 -13.70
C TYR A 63 -4.50 6.13 -14.80
N ILE A 64 -4.22 4.81 -14.73
CA ILE A 64 -3.47 4.11 -15.76
C ILE A 64 -4.21 4.16 -17.10
N ILE A 65 -5.53 3.89 -17.10
CA ILE A 65 -6.35 3.98 -18.31
C ILE A 65 -6.34 5.39 -18.88
N LEU A 66 -6.48 6.42 -18.04
CA LEU A 66 -6.42 7.82 -18.46
C LEU A 66 -5.08 8.17 -19.10
N ILE A 67 -3.96 7.72 -18.51
CA ILE A 67 -2.62 7.93 -19.07
C ILE A 67 -2.48 7.23 -20.42
N ILE A 68 -2.95 5.98 -20.55
CA ILE A 68 -2.89 5.24 -21.81
C ILE A 68 -3.72 5.93 -22.90
N VAL A 69 -4.94 6.37 -22.58
CA VAL A 69 -5.80 7.10 -23.52
C VAL A 69 -5.16 8.44 -23.92
N ALA A 70 -4.57 9.16 -22.97
CA ALA A 70 -3.84 10.39 -23.25
C ALA A 70 -2.65 10.15 -24.19
N LEU A 71 -1.86 9.11 -23.94
CA LEU A 71 -0.72 8.72 -24.79
C LEU A 71 -1.16 8.38 -26.22
N LEU A 72 -2.32 7.73 -26.39
CA LEU A 72 -2.80 7.26 -27.70
C LEU A 72 -3.51 8.34 -28.52
N PHE A 73 -4.28 9.22 -27.87
CA PHE A 73 -5.21 10.13 -28.55
C PHE A 73 -4.97 11.63 -28.27
N TYR A 74 -4.26 11.97 -27.20
CA TYR A 74 -4.11 13.33 -26.71
C TYR A 74 -2.67 13.62 -26.24
N TYR A 75 -1.68 13.25 -27.05
CA TYR A 75 -0.26 13.37 -26.71
C TYR A 75 0.11 14.80 -26.26
N ASP A 76 -0.42 15.82 -26.95
CA ASP A 76 -0.17 17.24 -26.61
C ASP A 76 -0.73 17.66 -25.24
N GLN A 77 -1.66 16.91 -24.65
CA GLN A 77 -2.24 17.19 -23.34
C GLN A 77 -1.64 16.35 -22.20
N ILE A 78 -0.64 15.52 -22.50
CA ILE A 78 -0.10 14.55 -21.53
C ILE A 78 0.49 15.23 -20.30
N GLU A 79 1.15 16.38 -20.45
CA GLU A 79 1.74 17.13 -19.34
C GLU A 79 0.65 17.65 -18.39
N THR A 80 -0.47 18.13 -18.93
CA THR A 80 -1.59 18.62 -18.13
C THR A 80 -2.25 17.48 -17.36
N ILE A 81 -2.47 16.34 -18.03
CA ILE A 81 -3.04 15.15 -17.38
C ILE A 81 -2.08 14.63 -16.31
N ALA A 82 -0.78 14.53 -16.63
CA ALA A 82 0.26 14.12 -15.70
C ALA A 82 0.37 15.05 -14.47
N ALA A 83 0.01 16.33 -14.60
CA ALA A 83 -0.06 17.27 -13.48
C ALA A 83 -1.33 17.12 -12.61
N ILE A 84 -2.48 16.75 -13.19
CA ILE A 84 -3.75 16.57 -12.46
C ILE A 84 -3.69 15.38 -11.50
N LEU A 85 -3.04 14.28 -11.90
CA LEU A 85 -2.91 13.07 -11.08
C LEU A 85 -2.25 13.30 -9.70
N PRO A 86 -1.04 13.90 -9.61
CA PRO A 86 -0.40 14.15 -8.32
C PRO A 86 -1.18 15.16 -7.48
N ILE A 87 -1.87 16.14 -8.10
CA ILE A 87 -2.72 17.10 -7.36
C ILE A 87 -3.91 16.39 -6.73
N THR A 88 -4.65 15.60 -7.51
CA THR A 88 -5.81 14.86 -6.99
C THR A 88 -5.40 13.86 -5.92
N THR A 89 -4.27 13.18 -6.10
CA THR A 89 -3.70 12.31 -5.07
C THR A 89 -3.30 13.09 -3.81
N TYR A 90 -2.77 14.31 -3.96
CA TYR A 90 -2.38 15.16 -2.83
C TYR A 90 -3.61 15.56 -2.01
N CYS A 91 -4.67 16.02 -2.69
CA CYS A 91 -5.92 16.39 -2.03
C CYS A 91 -6.55 15.22 -1.27
N ILE A 92 -6.43 14.00 -1.78
CA ILE A 92 -6.87 12.79 -1.06
C ILE A 92 -5.94 12.53 0.14
N SER A 93 -4.63 12.65 -0.06
CA SER A 93 -3.64 12.24 0.95
C SER A 93 -3.61 13.12 2.19
N ILE A 94 -3.80 14.42 2.06
CA ILE A 94 -3.87 15.35 3.21
C ILE A 94 -5.02 15.00 4.18
N VAL A 95 -6.11 14.43 3.67
CA VAL A 95 -7.24 13.99 4.50
C VAL A 95 -7.03 12.56 5.00
N VAL A 96 -6.56 11.65 4.15
CA VAL A 96 -6.51 10.22 4.47
C VAL A 96 -5.35 9.87 5.40
N SER A 97 -4.17 10.44 5.18
CA SER A 97 -2.96 10.06 5.91
C SER A 97 -3.07 10.25 7.43
N PRO A 98 -3.55 11.40 7.95
CA PRO A 98 -3.75 11.58 9.39
C PRO A 98 -4.69 10.54 10.00
N VAL A 99 -5.78 10.23 9.30
CA VAL A 99 -6.76 9.21 9.72
C VAL A 99 -6.11 7.83 9.77
N PHE A 100 -5.30 7.48 8.77
CA PHE A 100 -4.56 6.22 8.75
C PHE A 100 -3.59 6.07 9.90
N ASN A 101 -2.84 7.12 10.21
CA ASN A 101 -1.93 7.12 11.36
C ASN A 101 -2.70 6.92 12.67
N ILE A 102 -3.83 7.63 12.87
CA ILE A 102 -4.68 7.46 14.05
C ILE A 102 -5.19 6.02 14.17
N ILE A 103 -5.66 5.43 13.06
CA ILE A 103 -6.16 4.05 13.04
C ILE A 103 -5.04 3.05 13.32
N LEU A 104 -3.83 3.25 12.78
CA LEU A 104 -2.66 2.39 13.05
C LEU A 104 -2.23 2.45 14.51
N ILE A 105 -2.19 3.65 15.10
CA ILE A 105 -1.91 3.84 16.53
C ILE A 105 -2.98 3.14 17.37
N SER A 106 -4.26 3.34 17.02
CA SER A 106 -5.38 2.71 17.72
C SER A 106 -5.29 1.19 17.66
N LEU A 107 -4.96 0.62 16.49
CA LEU A 107 -4.76 -0.80 16.30
C LEU A 107 -3.63 -1.36 17.19
N ALA A 108 -2.53 -0.62 17.34
CA ALA A 108 -1.42 -1.02 18.22
C ALA A 108 -1.84 -1.05 19.68
N VAL A 109 -2.53 -0.01 20.13
CA VAL A 109 -3.05 0.10 21.51
C VAL A 109 -4.07 -0.99 21.78
N GLN A 110 -5.04 -1.21 20.88
CA GLN A 110 -6.05 -2.26 21.03
C GLN A 110 -5.42 -3.64 21.18
N ARG A 111 -4.48 -4.01 20.30
CA ARG A 111 -3.82 -5.31 20.37
C ARG A 111 -3.04 -5.48 21.66
N PHE A 112 -2.38 -4.43 22.14
CA PHE A 112 -1.67 -4.46 23.42
C PHE A 112 -2.62 -4.65 24.60
N LEU A 113 -3.72 -3.89 24.64
CA LEU A 113 -4.71 -4.00 25.70
C LEU A 113 -5.36 -5.38 25.72
N LEU A 114 -5.82 -5.89 24.58
CA LEU A 114 -6.41 -7.23 24.46
C LEU A 114 -5.43 -8.33 24.91
N TYR A 115 -4.13 -8.12 24.72
CA TYR A 115 -3.13 -9.10 25.10
C TYR A 115 -2.81 -9.09 26.61
N PHE A 116 -2.69 -7.90 27.22
CA PHE A 116 -2.23 -7.76 28.60
C PHE A 116 -3.35 -7.58 29.63
N TYR A 117 -4.56 -7.25 29.20
CA TYR A 117 -5.70 -6.96 30.07
C TYR A 117 -6.94 -7.72 29.58
N GLU A 118 -7.30 -8.80 30.27
CA GLU A 118 -8.47 -9.63 29.94
C GLU A 118 -9.78 -8.83 29.94
N ASP A 119 -9.94 -7.90 30.89
CA ASP A 119 -11.13 -7.04 30.98
C ASP A 119 -11.26 -6.01 29.85
N SER A 120 -10.18 -5.78 29.08
CA SER A 120 -10.18 -4.77 28.01
C SER A 120 -11.10 -5.15 26.85
N GLU A 121 -11.38 -6.44 26.64
CA GLU A 121 -12.27 -6.92 25.58
C GLU A 121 -13.66 -6.28 25.70
N ARG A 122 -14.19 -6.14 26.91
CA ARG A 122 -15.50 -5.52 27.16
C ARG A 122 -15.55 -4.04 26.74
N PHE A 123 -14.44 -3.32 26.89
CA PHE A 123 -14.35 -1.91 26.52
C PHE A 123 -14.00 -1.70 25.05
N LEU A 124 -13.24 -2.63 24.46
CA LEU A 124 -12.75 -2.55 23.09
C LEU A 124 -13.74 -3.15 22.08
N ASN A 125 -14.65 -4.02 22.53
CA ASN A 125 -15.76 -4.56 21.73
C ASN A 125 -16.86 -3.50 21.51
N LEU A 126 -16.43 -2.34 21.01
CA LEU A 126 -17.31 -1.33 20.47
C LEU A 126 -17.98 -1.91 19.23
N LYS A 127 -19.32 -1.84 19.18
CA LYS A 127 -20.07 -2.31 18.00
C LYS A 127 -19.49 -1.70 16.73
N SER A 128 -19.38 -2.51 15.67
CA SER A 128 -18.85 -2.12 14.35
C SER A 128 -19.41 -0.78 13.84
N ILE A 129 -20.66 -0.46 14.19
CA ILE A 129 -21.31 0.80 13.84
C ILE A 129 -20.62 2.04 14.46
N TYR A 130 -20.21 2.00 15.73
CA TYR A 130 -19.52 3.13 16.38
C TYR A 130 -18.13 3.34 15.81
N TRP A 131 -17.42 2.25 15.47
CA TRP A 131 -16.16 2.30 14.74
C TRP A 131 -16.32 2.98 13.38
N SER A 132 -17.35 2.60 12.62
CA SER A 132 -17.63 3.22 11.33
C SER A 132 -17.95 4.72 11.47
N PHE A 133 -18.75 5.10 12.47
CA PHE A 133 -19.06 6.50 12.73
C PHE A 133 -17.81 7.31 13.12
N LEU A 134 -16.96 6.78 13.98
CA LEU A 134 -15.70 7.41 14.38
C LEU A 134 -14.80 7.64 13.16
N VAL A 135 -14.63 6.63 12.31
CA VAL A 135 -13.78 6.74 11.11
C VAL A 135 -14.34 7.77 10.13
N VAL A 136 -15.65 7.77 9.87
CA VAL A 136 -16.29 8.78 9.01
C VAL A 136 -16.15 10.19 9.60
N PHE A 137 -16.36 10.33 10.90
CA PHE A 137 -16.17 11.61 11.60
C PHE A 137 -14.73 12.12 11.47
N LEU A 138 -13.72 11.25 11.61
CA LEU A 138 -12.32 11.62 11.41
C LEU A 138 -12.08 12.15 9.99
N TYR A 139 -12.51 11.41 8.95
CA TYR A 139 -12.37 11.88 7.57
C TYR A 139 -13.04 13.23 7.32
N LEU A 140 -14.28 13.40 7.79
CA LEU A 140 -15.02 14.66 7.64
C LEU A 140 -14.32 15.80 8.37
N SER A 141 -13.80 15.57 9.58
CA SER A 141 -13.11 16.59 10.36
C SER A 141 -11.85 17.10 9.65
N PHE A 142 -10.99 16.21 9.15
CA PHE A 142 -9.80 16.60 8.40
C PHE A 142 -10.16 17.26 7.06
N ALA A 143 -11.18 16.77 6.36
CA ALA A 143 -11.64 17.38 5.11
C ALA A 143 -12.13 18.83 5.33
N ILE A 144 -12.96 19.06 6.35
CA ILE A 144 -13.47 20.41 6.69
C ILE A 144 -12.32 21.33 7.08
N LEU A 145 -11.34 20.86 7.87
CA LEU A 145 -10.19 21.66 8.26
C LEU A 145 -9.35 22.09 7.05
N HIS A 146 -9.06 21.17 6.13
CA HIS A 146 -8.32 21.50 4.90
C HIS A 146 -9.09 22.44 3.98
N ILE A 147 -10.38 22.19 3.76
CA ILE A 147 -11.25 23.10 2.98
C ILE A 147 -11.26 24.50 3.60
N SER A 148 -11.27 24.61 4.94
CA SER A 148 -11.23 25.89 5.65
C SER A 148 -9.92 26.66 5.44
N VAL A 149 -8.78 25.98 5.30
CA VAL A 149 -7.51 26.61 4.90
C VAL A 149 -7.63 27.16 3.49
N TYR A 150 -8.09 26.33 2.55
CA TYR A 150 -8.22 26.72 1.15
C TYR A 150 -9.14 27.92 0.97
N ILE A 151 -10.31 27.94 1.60
CA ILE A 151 -11.25 29.08 1.51
C ILE A 151 -10.63 30.38 2.05
N LYS A 152 -9.84 30.30 3.14
CA LYS A 152 -9.19 31.48 3.73
C LYS A 152 -8.04 32.02 2.89
N GLU A 153 -7.32 31.14 2.19
CA GLU A 153 -6.21 31.51 1.31
C GLU A 153 -6.71 31.95 -0.08
N TYR A 154 -7.90 31.49 -0.50
CA TYR A 154 -8.53 31.81 -1.79
C TYR A 154 -9.64 32.88 -1.72
N SER A 155 -9.28 34.11 -1.38
CA SER A 155 -10.05 35.28 -1.87
C SER A 155 -9.89 35.37 -3.40
N PHE A 156 -10.80 34.67 -4.07
CA PHE A 156 -11.21 34.47 -5.47
C PHE A 156 -10.34 34.82 -6.71
N GLU A 157 -9.26 35.60 -6.70
CA GLU A 157 -8.66 36.08 -7.98
C GLU A 157 -7.35 35.41 -8.44
N LYS A 158 -6.74 34.49 -7.68
CA LYS A 158 -5.34 34.06 -7.91
C LYS A 158 -5.09 32.60 -8.27
N PHE A 159 -6.13 31.79 -8.51
CA PHE A 159 -6.00 30.33 -8.71
C PHE A 159 -5.21 29.93 -9.96
N LYS A 160 -5.24 30.74 -11.02
CA LYS A 160 -4.57 30.38 -12.29
C LYS A 160 -3.10 30.84 -12.37
N PHE A 161 -2.68 31.85 -11.59
CA PHE A 161 -1.37 32.50 -11.71
C PHE A 161 -0.32 32.01 -10.68
N GLU A 162 -0.77 31.42 -9.57
CA GLU A 162 0.13 30.88 -8.52
C GLU A 162 0.61 29.45 -8.80
N PHE A 163 -0.03 28.73 -9.73
CA PHE A 163 0.25 27.31 -9.97
C PHE A 163 1.67 27.06 -10.53
N GLU A 164 2.16 27.93 -11.42
CA GLU A 164 3.56 27.86 -11.90
C GLU A 164 4.55 28.30 -10.81
N LYS A 165 4.19 29.26 -9.94
CA LYS A 165 5.03 29.70 -8.82
C LYS A 165 5.10 28.69 -7.67
N PHE A 166 4.04 27.93 -7.44
CA PHE A 166 3.96 26.88 -6.41
C PHE A 166 5.03 25.80 -6.59
N PHE A 167 5.42 25.51 -7.83
CA PHE A 167 6.54 24.62 -8.15
C PHE A 167 7.86 25.36 -8.44
N ALA A 168 7.84 26.62 -8.90
CA ALA A 168 9.04 27.30 -9.39
C ALA A 168 9.79 28.18 -8.38
N SER A 169 9.24 28.54 -7.21
CA SER A 169 9.97 29.44 -6.28
C SER A 169 9.47 29.31 -4.85
N SER A 170 10.09 28.42 -4.07
CA SER A 170 9.90 28.26 -2.62
C SER A 170 10.47 29.41 -1.77
N THR A 171 10.55 30.62 -2.32
CA THR A 171 11.17 31.79 -1.68
C THR A 171 10.23 32.95 -1.39
N ASP A 172 9.03 32.99 -1.98
CA ASP A 172 8.04 34.00 -1.62
C ASP A 172 7.07 33.42 -0.61
N ALA A 173 7.19 33.90 0.63
CA ALA A 173 6.38 33.54 1.77
C ALA A 173 4.88 33.64 1.42
N ILE A 174 4.29 32.50 1.06
CA ILE A 174 2.86 32.27 1.29
C ILE A 174 2.70 32.55 2.78
N LYS A 175 1.96 33.61 3.11
CA LYS A 175 1.64 33.99 4.48
C LYS A 175 0.64 32.96 5.01
N ASN A 176 1.13 31.73 5.17
CA ASN A 176 0.36 30.54 5.50
C ASN A 176 -0.42 30.83 6.78
N SER A 177 -1.71 30.54 6.75
CA SER A 177 -2.55 30.75 7.92
C SER A 177 -2.02 29.93 9.12
N LEU A 178 -2.18 30.42 10.35
CA LEU A 178 -1.81 29.65 11.56
C LEU A 178 -2.42 28.24 11.55
N LEU A 179 -3.60 28.09 10.94
CA LEU A 179 -4.31 26.82 10.75
C LEU A 179 -3.54 25.87 9.82
N PHE A 180 -2.92 26.36 8.75
CA PHE A 180 -2.07 25.54 7.87
C PHE A 180 -0.90 24.94 8.65
N TYR A 181 -0.14 25.76 9.39
CA TYR A 181 0.98 25.26 10.20
C TYR A 181 0.51 24.26 11.26
N PHE A 182 -0.63 24.52 11.90
CA PHE A 182 -1.23 23.59 12.85
C PHE A 182 -1.53 22.23 12.22
N LEU A 183 -2.13 22.20 11.01
CA LEU A 183 -2.38 20.95 10.28
C LEU A 183 -1.09 20.22 9.90
N VAL A 184 -0.08 20.97 9.44
CA VAL A 184 1.24 20.40 9.15
C VAL A 184 1.79 19.73 10.41
N TYR A 185 1.92 20.45 11.52
CA TYR A 185 2.47 19.91 12.76
C TYR A 185 1.68 18.71 13.30
N ILE A 186 0.35 18.75 13.25
CA ILE A 186 -0.48 17.59 13.65
C ILE A 186 -0.14 16.37 12.81
N SER A 187 -0.07 16.50 11.48
CA SER A 187 0.25 15.36 10.63
C SER A 187 1.64 14.80 10.93
N LEU A 188 2.63 15.66 11.20
CA LEU A 188 3.97 15.21 11.57
C LEU A 188 4.01 14.48 12.92
N ILE A 189 3.29 15.01 13.91
CA ILE A 189 3.17 14.38 15.22
C ILE A 189 2.51 13.00 15.07
N LEU A 190 1.45 12.89 14.25
CA LEU A 190 0.79 11.62 13.98
C LEU A 190 1.69 10.61 13.26
N GLU A 191 2.51 11.05 12.31
CA GLU A 191 3.51 10.21 11.65
C GLU A 191 4.52 9.63 12.66
N PHE A 192 5.06 10.49 13.51
CA PHE A 192 6.02 10.09 14.53
C PHE A 192 5.39 9.17 15.58
N LEU A 193 4.16 9.47 16.01
CA LEU A 193 3.44 8.65 16.97
C LEU A 193 3.08 7.28 16.38
N ALA A 194 2.71 7.22 15.09
CA ALA A 194 2.50 5.95 14.38
C ALA A 194 3.79 5.12 14.30
N PHE A 195 4.95 5.75 14.07
CA PHE A 195 6.23 5.05 14.14
C PHE A 195 6.52 4.49 15.53
N ILE A 196 6.38 5.30 16.59
CA ILE A 196 6.61 4.86 17.98
C ILE A 196 5.62 3.78 18.40
N SER A 197 4.39 3.80 17.88
CA SER A 197 3.36 2.80 18.19
C SER A 197 3.83 1.36 17.91
N VAL A 198 4.83 1.19 17.04
CA VAL A 198 5.43 -0.13 16.78
C VAL A 198 6.08 -0.72 18.04
N VAL A 199 6.66 0.10 18.91
CA VAL A 199 7.35 -0.33 20.14
C VAL A 199 6.39 -1.07 21.07
N VAL A 200 5.12 -0.68 21.08
CA VAL A 200 4.04 -1.32 21.86
C VAL A 200 3.86 -2.80 21.49
N TYR A 201 4.26 -3.21 20.29
CA TYR A 201 4.21 -4.62 19.87
C TYR A 201 5.38 -5.46 20.37
N ILE A 202 6.52 -4.87 20.78
CA ILE A 202 7.67 -5.61 21.30
C ILE A 202 7.29 -6.48 22.51
N PRO A 203 6.65 -5.96 23.58
CA PRO A 203 6.27 -6.78 24.73
C PRO A 203 5.27 -7.89 24.35
N MET A 204 4.36 -7.60 23.41
CA MET A 204 3.40 -8.57 22.87
C MET A 204 4.09 -9.71 22.10
N PHE A 205 5.14 -9.44 21.33
CA PHE A 205 5.89 -10.50 20.65
C PHE A 205 6.68 -11.38 21.62
N ILE A 206 7.27 -10.78 22.65
CA ILE A 206 8.03 -11.52 23.66
C ILE A 206 7.10 -12.51 24.38
N SER A 207 5.90 -12.08 24.73
CA SER A 207 4.92 -12.91 25.44
C SER A 207 4.29 -13.97 24.52
N ILE A 208 3.96 -13.65 23.26
CA ILE A 208 3.51 -14.64 22.26
C ILE A 208 4.55 -15.73 22.06
N ARG A 209 5.84 -15.37 21.95
CA ARG A 209 6.92 -16.36 21.80
C ARG A 209 7.05 -17.30 22.99
N LYS A 210 6.75 -16.82 24.20
CA LYS A 210 6.73 -17.67 25.40
C LYS A 210 5.60 -18.69 25.39
N LEU A 211 4.52 -18.49 24.62
CA LEU A 211 3.34 -19.37 24.54
C LEU A 211 3.36 -20.32 23.32
N LEU A 212 4.35 -20.21 22.42
CA LEU A 212 4.47 -21.03 21.21
C LEU A 212 4.69 -22.53 21.47
N TYR A 213 4.96 -22.94 22.71
CA TYR A 213 5.05 -24.36 23.07
C TYR A 213 3.68 -25.07 23.03
N LEU A 214 2.56 -24.32 22.96
CA LEU A 214 1.22 -24.86 22.87
C LEU A 214 0.87 -25.23 21.40
N PRO A 215 0.61 -26.52 21.09
CA PRO A 215 0.37 -26.98 19.71
C PRO A 215 -0.81 -26.27 19.00
N SER A 216 -1.84 -25.88 19.74
CA SER A 216 -3.01 -25.15 19.22
C SER A 216 -2.67 -23.76 18.70
N LEU A 217 -1.70 -23.07 19.30
CA LEU A 217 -1.22 -21.75 18.87
C LEU A 217 -0.27 -21.84 17.68
N ALA A 218 0.52 -22.92 17.58
CA ALA A 218 1.42 -23.17 16.45
C ALA A 218 0.67 -23.37 15.11
N GLN A 219 -0.59 -23.82 15.17
CA GLN A 219 -1.43 -24.05 13.99
C GLN A 219 -2.26 -22.83 13.57
N SER A 220 -2.48 -21.88 14.48
CA SER A 220 -3.22 -20.65 14.21
C SER A 220 -2.38 -19.66 13.37
N GLN A 221 -2.91 -19.21 12.21
CA GLN A 221 -2.26 -18.24 11.34
C GLN A 221 -2.31 -16.73 11.75
N PRO A 222 -3.15 -16.25 12.70
CA PRO A 222 -3.28 -14.81 12.94
C PRO A 222 -2.01 -14.20 13.54
N GLN A 223 -1.19 -14.97 14.25
CA GLN A 223 0.10 -14.50 14.79
C GLN A 223 1.08 -14.09 13.70
N LYS A 224 1.15 -14.85 12.59
CA LYS A 224 2.06 -14.54 11.47
C LYS A 224 1.62 -13.27 10.75
N TYR A 225 0.31 -13.09 10.57
CA TYR A 225 -0.28 -11.88 10.01
C TYR A 225 0.06 -10.65 10.82
N MET A 226 -0.16 -10.70 12.12
CA MET A 226 0.22 -9.58 12.99
C MET A 226 1.72 -9.30 12.91
N MET A 227 2.57 -10.32 12.93
CA MET A 227 4.03 -10.18 12.82
C MET A 227 4.47 -9.48 11.54
N TYR A 228 4.04 -9.95 10.37
CA TYR A 228 4.44 -9.33 9.11
C TYR A 228 3.88 -7.92 8.99
N GLN A 229 2.65 -7.67 9.44
CA GLN A 229 2.06 -6.34 9.39
C GLN A 229 2.91 -5.32 10.15
N ILE A 230 3.37 -5.71 11.34
CA ILE A 230 4.16 -4.82 12.19
C ILE A 230 5.55 -4.60 11.60
N ILE A 231 6.17 -5.65 11.06
CA ILE A 231 7.46 -5.54 10.35
C ILE A 231 7.34 -4.59 9.16
N PHE A 232 6.30 -4.72 8.33
CA PHE A 232 6.11 -3.85 7.18
C PHE A 232 5.77 -2.41 7.57
N ILE A 233 4.96 -2.18 8.61
CA ILE A 233 4.72 -0.84 9.15
C ILE A 233 6.03 -0.22 9.63
N PHE A 234 6.83 -0.96 10.40
CA PHE A 234 8.10 -0.48 10.92
C PHE A 234 9.08 -0.10 9.81
N ILE A 235 9.33 -1.04 8.88
CA ILE A 235 10.24 -0.82 7.75
C ILE A 235 9.76 0.35 6.90
N GLY A 236 8.45 0.41 6.59
CA GLY A 236 7.88 1.47 5.77
C GLY A 236 8.03 2.85 6.41
N LYS A 237 7.70 2.99 7.69
CA LYS A 237 7.83 4.26 8.41
C LYS A 237 9.30 4.65 8.64
N LEU A 238 10.17 3.69 8.96
CA LEU A 238 11.61 3.93 9.11
C LEU A 238 12.24 4.40 7.79
N PHE A 239 11.88 3.75 6.67
CA PHE A 239 12.34 4.15 5.35
C PHE A 239 11.96 5.60 5.05
N MET A 240 10.70 5.99 5.31
CA MET A 240 10.26 7.37 5.11
C MET A 240 10.98 8.37 6.02
N LEU A 241 11.29 8.00 7.27
CA LEU A 241 12.07 8.83 8.17
C LEU A 241 13.52 9.04 7.67
N ILE A 242 14.14 8.01 7.09
CA ILE A 242 15.48 8.11 6.48
C ILE A 242 15.45 9.01 5.24
N VAL A 243 14.49 8.80 4.33
CA VAL A 243 14.28 9.65 3.15
C VAL A 243 14.15 11.11 3.57
N LEU A 244 13.40 11.35 4.64
CA LEU A 244 13.23 12.68 5.20
C LEU A 244 14.52 13.27 5.76
N GLY A 245 15.27 12.49 6.54
CA GLY A 245 16.55 12.95 7.12
C GLY A 245 17.57 13.31 6.04
N ILE A 246 17.63 12.53 4.96
CA ILE A 246 18.47 12.84 3.79
C ILE A 246 17.99 14.13 3.13
N TRP A 247 16.67 14.30 2.94
CA TRP A 247 16.14 15.50 2.32
C TRP A 247 16.46 16.77 3.13
N PHE A 248 16.32 16.74 4.46
CA PHE A 248 16.73 17.85 5.33
C PHE A 248 18.22 18.17 5.30
N TYR A 249 19.07 17.20 4.99
CA TYR A 249 20.49 17.45 4.81
C TYR A 249 20.79 18.24 3.54
N TRP A 250 20.01 18.04 2.47
CA TRP A 250 20.21 18.67 1.16
C TRP A 250 19.38 19.93 0.94
N VAL A 251 18.21 20.05 1.57
CA VAL A 251 17.28 21.17 1.43
C VAL A 251 17.16 21.89 2.76
N SER A 252 17.31 23.22 2.75
CA SER A 252 17.22 24.04 3.96
C SER A 252 15.86 23.87 4.66
N LEU A 253 15.85 24.07 5.99
CA LEU A 253 14.68 23.95 6.87
C LEU A 253 13.52 24.91 6.52
N ASP A 254 13.72 25.83 5.58
CA ASP A 254 12.78 26.90 5.29
C ASP A 254 11.51 26.43 4.56
N SER A 255 11.52 25.22 3.97
CA SER A 255 10.40 24.67 3.18
C SER A 255 9.74 23.45 3.82
N ILE A 256 8.80 23.67 4.76
CA ILE A 256 8.05 22.60 5.43
C ILE A 256 6.95 21.95 4.56
N LEU A 257 6.53 22.63 3.48
CA LEU A 257 5.42 22.22 2.63
C LEU A 257 5.74 20.97 1.77
N PRO A 258 6.88 20.88 1.05
CA PRO A 258 7.25 19.66 0.33
C PRO A 258 7.35 18.44 1.24
N TYR A 259 7.84 18.63 2.47
CA TYR A 259 7.86 17.59 3.49
C TYR A 259 6.46 17.07 3.80
N PHE A 260 5.55 17.97 4.15
CA PHE A 260 4.15 17.64 4.42
C PHE A 260 3.50 16.88 3.25
N MET A 261 3.78 17.28 2.01
CA MET A 261 3.28 16.58 0.82
C MET A 261 3.83 15.16 0.71
N ILE A 262 5.16 14.98 0.81
CA ILE A 262 5.81 13.68 0.65
C ILE A 262 5.34 12.69 1.73
N THR A 263 5.25 13.10 2.99
CA THR A 263 4.82 12.19 4.06
C THR A 263 3.38 11.75 3.89
N ASN A 264 2.44 12.66 3.63
CA ASN A 264 1.03 12.29 3.49
C ASN A 264 0.81 11.35 2.30
N MET A 265 1.45 11.64 1.16
CA MET A 265 1.41 10.75 0.00
C MET A 265 1.97 9.37 0.33
N SER A 266 3.13 9.32 0.99
CA SER A 266 3.76 8.05 1.33
C SER A 266 2.87 7.18 2.21
N THR A 267 2.17 7.76 3.20
CA THR A 267 1.28 6.99 4.09
C THR A 267 0.09 6.42 3.34
N VAL A 268 -0.48 7.16 2.39
CA VAL A 268 -1.58 6.67 1.53
C VAL A 268 -1.13 5.54 0.62
N TYR A 269 0.07 5.60 0.05
CA TYR A 269 0.59 4.53 -0.81
C TYR A 269 1.06 3.31 -0.01
N MET A 270 1.76 3.53 1.10
CA MET A 270 2.37 2.45 1.89
C MET A 270 1.32 1.63 2.63
N THR A 271 0.19 2.21 3.03
CA THR A 271 -0.81 1.47 3.83
C THR A 271 -1.45 0.30 3.05
N PRO A 272 -1.98 0.48 1.81
CA PRO A 272 -2.39 -0.61 0.94
C PRO A 272 -1.28 -1.64 0.69
N LEU A 273 -0.06 -1.18 0.43
CA LEU A 273 1.09 -2.06 0.20
C LEU A 273 1.39 -2.91 1.42
N ILE A 274 1.38 -2.34 2.63
CA ILE A 274 1.58 -3.07 3.88
C ILE A 274 0.52 -4.16 4.03
N ILE A 275 -0.75 -3.87 3.77
CA ILE A 275 -1.84 -4.86 3.90
C ILE A 275 -1.64 -6.03 2.93
N GLN A 276 -1.33 -5.73 1.67
CA GLN A 276 -1.13 -6.72 0.62
C GLN A 276 0.12 -7.57 0.86
N MET A 277 1.24 -6.92 1.20
CA MET A 277 2.49 -7.58 1.53
C MET A 277 2.33 -8.46 2.76
N THR A 278 1.63 -7.99 3.80
CA THR A 278 1.33 -8.81 4.97
C THR A 278 0.59 -10.07 4.55
N TYR A 279 -0.48 -9.94 3.77
CA TYR A 279 -1.27 -11.08 3.33
C TYR A 279 -0.46 -12.08 2.50
N MET A 280 0.32 -11.61 1.53
CA MET A 280 1.16 -12.47 0.69
C MET A 280 2.19 -13.28 1.50
N PHE A 281 2.79 -12.67 2.51
CA PHE A 281 3.81 -13.31 3.34
C PHE A 281 3.24 -14.22 4.44
N CYS A 282 1.93 -14.15 4.71
CA CYS A 282 1.27 -15.03 5.69
C CYS A 282 0.99 -16.42 5.16
N ASN A 283 0.73 -16.55 3.86
CA ASN A 283 0.46 -17.83 3.24
C ASN A 283 1.78 -18.41 2.67
N LYS A 284 2.19 -19.58 3.19
CA LYS A 284 3.43 -20.27 2.78
C LYS A 284 3.49 -20.54 1.28
N ARG A 285 2.34 -20.90 0.66
CA ARG A 285 2.23 -21.09 -0.80
C ARG A 285 2.47 -19.77 -1.54
N ASN A 286 1.82 -18.70 -1.10
CA ASN A 286 1.98 -17.37 -1.70
C ASN A 286 3.39 -16.82 -1.54
N THR A 287 4.03 -17.05 -0.39
CA THR A 287 5.41 -16.63 -0.12
C THR A 287 6.40 -17.36 -1.04
N GLN A 288 6.22 -18.68 -1.24
CA GLN A 288 7.04 -19.46 -2.16
C GLN A 288 6.87 -18.98 -3.61
N LEU A 289 5.64 -18.64 -4.02
CA LEU A 289 5.36 -18.05 -5.33
C LEU A 289 6.05 -16.69 -5.50
N VAL A 290 5.95 -15.79 -4.51
CA VAL A 290 6.62 -14.48 -4.55
C VAL A 290 8.14 -14.64 -4.65
N ILE A 291 8.75 -15.52 -3.87
CA ILE A 291 10.19 -15.80 -3.93
C ILE A 291 10.57 -16.39 -5.30
N TYR A 292 9.74 -17.27 -5.86
CA TYR A 292 9.95 -17.82 -7.19
C TYR A 292 9.89 -16.73 -8.28
N TYR A 293 8.89 -15.85 -8.25
CA TYR A 293 8.73 -14.75 -9.20
C TYR A 293 9.80 -13.68 -9.07
N LEU A 294 10.24 -13.37 -7.85
CA LEU A 294 11.35 -12.44 -7.58
C LEU A 294 12.71 -13.07 -7.87
N SER A 295 12.78 -14.39 -8.09
CA SER A 295 14.03 -15.02 -8.51
C SER A 295 14.41 -14.48 -9.89
N LEU A 296 15.54 -13.75 -9.94
CA LEU A 296 16.12 -13.23 -11.18
C LEU A 296 16.23 -14.30 -12.27
N ARG A 297 16.38 -15.58 -11.88
CA ARG A 297 16.40 -16.73 -12.79
C ARG A 297 15.10 -16.84 -13.61
N PHE A 298 13.93 -16.74 -12.98
CA PHE A 298 12.65 -16.82 -13.70
C PHE A 298 12.50 -15.67 -14.71
N VAL A 299 12.82 -14.44 -14.31
CA VAL A 299 12.76 -13.27 -15.20
C VAL A 299 13.73 -13.42 -16.37
N ILE A 300 14.98 -13.82 -16.10
CA ILE A 300 16.01 -14.05 -17.12
C ILE A 300 15.60 -15.17 -18.07
N ASP A 301 15.06 -16.28 -17.57
CA ASP A 301 14.64 -17.41 -18.40
C ASP A 301 13.42 -17.08 -19.27
N LYS A 302 12.46 -16.30 -18.74
CA LYS A 302 11.29 -15.82 -19.51
C LYS A 302 11.72 -14.81 -20.57
N LEU A 303 12.62 -13.88 -20.24
CA LEU A 303 13.20 -12.92 -21.19
C LEU A 303 14.00 -13.65 -22.30
N ARG A 304 14.80 -14.65 -21.93
CA ARG A 304 15.58 -15.49 -22.87
C ARG A 304 14.68 -16.29 -23.80
N ARG A 305 13.53 -16.80 -23.32
CA ARG A 305 12.53 -17.50 -24.15
C ARG A 305 11.83 -16.56 -25.13
N LEU A 306 11.49 -15.34 -24.71
CA LEU A 306 10.91 -14.32 -25.59
C LEU A 306 11.89 -13.91 -26.69
N LEU A 307 13.18 -13.77 -26.36
CA LEU A 307 14.25 -13.44 -27.32
C LEU A 307 14.57 -14.59 -28.29
N ARG A 308 14.24 -15.85 -27.99
CA ARG A 308 14.44 -17.00 -28.89
C ARG A 308 13.33 -17.21 -29.92
N LYS A 309 12.16 -16.59 -29.75
CA LYS A 309 10.98 -16.87 -30.59
C LYS A 309 11.01 -16.28 -32.01
N THR A 310 12.05 -15.57 -32.42
CA THR A 310 12.08 -14.85 -33.71
C THR A 310 13.03 -15.41 -34.80
N ASN A 311 13.73 -16.53 -34.60
CA ASN A 311 14.76 -16.98 -35.56
C ASN A 311 14.56 -18.40 -36.15
N THR A 312 13.34 -18.76 -36.56
CA THR A 312 13.16 -19.94 -37.42
C THR A 312 12.36 -19.58 -38.67
N VAL A 313 13.05 -19.05 -39.67
CA VAL A 313 12.56 -19.02 -41.06
C VAL A 313 12.67 -20.45 -41.58
N GLN A 314 11.55 -21.05 -41.99
CA GLN A 314 11.57 -22.36 -42.65
C GLN A 314 12.04 -22.21 -44.10
N PRO A 315 12.97 -23.05 -44.59
CA PRO A 315 13.35 -23.02 -46.00
C PRO A 315 12.21 -23.57 -46.87
N ILE A 316 11.83 -22.79 -47.90
CA ILE A 316 10.90 -23.22 -48.95
C ILE A 316 11.62 -24.27 -49.81
N ILE A 317 11.09 -25.50 -49.83
CA ILE A 317 11.55 -26.56 -50.73
C ILE A 317 10.82 -26.38 -52.06
N SER A 318 11.55 -26.06 -53.14
CA SER A 318 11.01 -26.03 -54.50
C SER A 318 10.79 -27.45 -55.04
N THR A 319 9.55 -27.89 -55.16
CA THR A 319 9.19 -29.13 -55.86
C THR A 319 9.28 -28.93 -57.37
N ASN A 320 10.29 -29.52 -58.00
CA ASN A 320 10.36 -29.67 -59.45
C ASN A 320 9.36 -30.74 -59.91
N PHE A 321 8.44 -30.35 -60.79
CA PHE A 321 7.56 -31.25 -61.54
C PHE A 321 8.37 -31.99 -62.61
N VAL A 322 8.34 -33.32 -62.60
CA VAL A 322 8.67 -34.15 -63.77
C VAL A 322 7.38 -34.76 -64.28
N TYR A 323 6.99 -34.36 -65.49
CA TYR A 323 5.85 -34.85 -66.24
C TYR A 323 6.10 -36.28 -66.75
N SER A 324 5.13 -37.18 -66.56
CA SER A 324 5.02 -38.43 -67.32
C SER A 324 4.08 -38.23 -68.51
N HIS A 325 4.60 -38.35 -69.72
CA HIS A 325 3.83 -38.59 -70.94
C HIS A 325 4.24 -39.96 -71.51
N GLY A 326 3.24 -40.76 -71.90
CA GLY A 326 3.39 -41.93 -72.77
C GLY A 326 3.14 -43.24 -72.08
#